data_AF-A0A383BU99-F1
#
_entry.id   AF-A0A383BU99-F1
#
_cell.length_a   1.000
_cell.length_b   1.000
_cell.length_c   1.000
_cell.angle_alpha   90.00
_cell.angle_beta   90.00
_cell.angle_gamma   90.00
#
_symmetry.space_group_name_H-M   'P 1'
#
loop_
_entity.id
_entity.type
_entity.pdbx_description
1 polymer ?
#
loop_
_entity_poly.entity_id
_entity_poly.type
_entity_poly.pdbx_seq_one_letter_code
_entity_poly.pdbx_strand_id
1 'polypeptide(L)'
;MSNSKHIVNQQRRRVVKGIAAATAVSGVSRSLFAAGGGPTAIVIGAGIAGLSAAWDLREAGFQVSIFEKEKFTGGRMVQLQMGPLYQFTHAVGVLEANREMFSLAAELGIEDEF
;
A
#
# COMPACT_ATOMS: atom_id res chain seq x y z
N MET A 1 14.39 48.95 47.56
CA MET A 1 13.19 48.26 47.02
C MET A 1 13.42 47.78 45.58
N SER A 2 14.29 46.78 45.35
CA SER A 2 14.57 46.25 44.00
C SER A 2 14.84 44.75 44.05
N ASN A 3 13.79 43.92 44.07
CA ASN A 3 13.96 42.47 43.87
C ASN A 3 12.75 41.76 43.22
N SER A 4 11.88 42.48 42.51
CA SER A 4 10.71 41.87 41.83
C SER A 4 10.89 41.76 40.31
N LYS A 5 11.71 42.63 39.69
CA LYS A 5 11.89 42.67 38.23
C LYS A 5 12.64 41.45 37.66
N HIS A 6 13.53 40.82 38.45
CA HIS A 6 14.29 39.64 38.01
C HIS A 6 13.46 38.36 37.94
N ILE A 7 12.50 38.19 38.87
CA ILE A 7 11.64 37.00 38.97
C ILE A 7 10.64 36.98 37.80
N VAL A 8 10.07 38.15 37.47
CA VAL A 8 9.09 38.30 36.37
C VAL A 8 9.71 38.00 34.99
N ASN A 9 10.99 38.37 34.77
CA ASN A 9 11.67 38.13 33.50
C ASN A 9 11.95 36.63 33.26
N GLN A 10 12.27 35.89 34.33
CA GLN A 10 12.49 34.44 34.30
C GLN A 10 11.19 33.67 34.01
N GLN A 11 10.05 34.12 34.57
CA GLN A 11 8.74 33.50 34.32
C GLN A 11 8.25 33.70 32.88
N ARG A 12 8.40 34.92 32.32
CA ARG A 12 8.03 35.21 30.92
C ARG A 12 8.79 34.33 29.93
N ARG A 13 10.09 34.13 30.16
CA ARG A 13 10.97 33.33 29.31
C ARG A 13 10.63 31.83 29.34
N ARG A 14 10.08 31.34 30.46
CA ARG A 14 9.60 29.95 30.58
C ARG A 14 8.28 29.72 29.87
N VAL A 15 7.35 30.67 29.95
CA VAL A 15 6.06 30.57 29.24
C VAL A 15 6.25 30.63 27.72
N VAL A 16 7.13 31.51 27.21
CA VAL A 16 7.47 31.55 25.77
C VAL A 16 8.12 30.24 25.30
N LYS A 17 9.01 29.64 26.11
CA LYS A 17 9.59 28.32 25.81
C LYS A 17 8.56 27.18 25.86
N GLY A 18 7.57 27.26 26.77
CA GLY A 18 6.52 26.25 26.89
C GLY A 18 5.48 26.31 25.76
N ILE A 19 5.12 27.52 25.30
CA ILE A 19 4.14 27.69 24.21
C ILE A 19 4.74 27.28 22.86
N ALA A 20 6.02 27.57 22.61
CA ALA A 20 6.70 27.13 21.38
C ALA A 20 6.77 25.59 21.25
N ALA A 21 6.79 24.85 22.36
CA ALA A 21 6.78 23.39 22.35
C ALA A 21 5.38 22.79 22.10
N ALA A 22 4.30 23.51 22.44
CA ALA A 22 2.94 23.02 22.32
C ALA A 22 2.33 23.22 20.93
N THR A 23 2.77 24.23 20.17
CA THR A 23 2.25 24.51 18.81
C THR A 23 3.03 23.84 17.67
N ALA A 24 4.13 23.14 17.96
CA ALA A 24 4.89 22.42 16.93
C ALA A 24 4.33 21.03 16.62
N VAL A 25 3.36 20.53 17.41
CA VAL A 25 2.83 19.16 17.27
C VAL A 25 1.60 19.09 16.35
N SER A 26 0.93 20.21 16.06
CA SER A 26 -0.26 20.24 15.21
C SER A 26 0.01 20.58 13.74
N GLY A 27 1.25 20.93 13.38
CA GLY A 27 1.61 21.40 12.03
C GLY A 27 2.23 20.35 11.11
N VAL A 28 2.49 19.14 11.58
CA VAL A 28 3.06 18.03 10.79
C VAL A 28 2.09 16.87 10.75
N SER A 29 0.83 17.15 10.42
CA SER A 29 -0.04 16.08 9.93
C SER A 29 0.38 15.80 8.49
N ARG A 30 1.38 14.91 8.39
CA ARG A 30 1.73 14.05 7.25
C ARG A 30 1.43 14.65 5.90
N SER A 31 2.49 15.00 5.18
CA SER A 31 2.55 14.79 3.74
C SER A 31 1.64 13.61 3.32
N LEU A 32 0.49 13.94 2.74
CA LEU A 32 -0.53 12.96 2.40
C LEU A 32 -0.12 12.07 1.21
N PHE A 33 1.03 12.33 0.59
CA PHE A 33 1.55 11.57 -0.55
C PHE A 33 3.10 11.58 -0.66
N ALA A 34 3.85 11.75 0.45
CA ALA A 34 5.25 11.35 0.42
C ALA A 34 5.27 9.84 0.56
N ALA A 35 5.58 9.18 -0.55
CA ALA A 35 5.86 7.76 -0.67
C ALA A 35 6.36 7.16 0.65
N GLY A 36 5.65 6.14 1.14
CA GLY A 36 5.97 5.42 2.37
C GLY A 36 7.47 5.11 2.49
N GLY A 37 8.01 5.14 3.71
CA GLY A 37 9.45 4.96 3.96
C GLY A 37 10.02 3.56 3.67
N GLY A 38 9.28 2.71 2.95
CA GLY A 38 9.72 1.39 2.48
C GLY A 38 10.31 1.46 1.07
N PRO A 39 11.10 0.44 0.67
CA PRO A 39 11.66 0.36 -0.67
C PRO A 39 10.56 0.35 -1.75
N THR A 40 10.91 0.80 -2.97
CA THR A 40 9.99 0.78 -4.12
C THR A 40 10.32 -0.38 -5.04
N ALA A 41 9.29 -0.94 -5.67
CA ALA A 41 9.42 -1.98 -6.69
C ALA A 41 8.51 -1.70 -7.88
N ILE A 42 8.97 -2.10 -9.07
CA ILE A 42 8.18 -2.05 -10.29
C ILE A 42 8.02 -3.48 -10.80
N VAL A 43 6.77 -3.87 -11.05
CA VAL A 43 6.43 -5.14 -11.67
C VAL A 43 5.96 -4.89 -13.11
N ILE A 44 6.58 -5.57 -14.07
CA ILE A 44 6.21 -5.50 -15.48
C ILE A 44 5.42 -6.76 -15.83
N GLY A 45 4.15 -6.57 -16.20
CA GLY A 45 3.16 -7.60 -16.48
C GLY A 45 2.21 -7.84 -15.31
N ALA A 46 0.90 -7.71 -15.57
CA ALA A 46 -0.20 -7.99 -14.64
C ALA A 46 -0.89 -9.33 -14.94
N GLY A 47 -0.11 -10.33 -15.37
CA GLY A 47 -0.55 -11.73 -15.35
C GLY A 47 -0.51 -12.33 -13.94
N ILE A 48 -0.98 -13.57 -13.77
CA ILE A 48 -1.03 -14.24 -12.46
C ILE A 48 0.30 -14.17 -11.69
N ALA A 49 1.43 -14.46 -12.35
CA ALA A 49 2.75 -14.41 -11.72
C ALA A 49 3.15 -12.98 -11.29
N GLY A 50 2.81 -11.97 -12.09
CA GLY A 50 3.12 -10.57 -11.76
C GLY A 50 2.24 -10.05 -10.62
N LEU A 51 0.96 -10.42 -10.59
CA LEU A 51 0.05 -10.08 -9.50
C LEU A 51 0.46 -10.75 -8.19
N SER A 52 0.85 -12.03 -8.22
CA SER A 52 1.39 -12.72 -7.04
C SER A 52 2.69 -12.08 -6.55
N ALA A 53 3.64 -11.78 -7.45
CA ALA A 53 4.88 -11.10 -7.05
C ALA A 53 4.61 -9.71 -6.47
N ALA A 54 3.66 -8.96 -7.02
CA ALA A 54 3.27 -7.65 -6.49
C ALA A 54 2.62 -7.76 -5.10
N TRP A 55 1.84 -8.81 -4.87
CA TRP A 55 1.25 -9.10 -3.56
C TRP A 55 2.33 -9.36 -2.52
N ASP A 56 3.25 -10.29 -2.79
CA ASP A 56 4.35 -10.64 -1.88
C ASP A 56 5.24 -9.44 -1.55
N LEU A 57 5.56 -8.62 -2.56
CA LEU A 57 6.32 -7.38 -2.37
C LEU A 57 5.58 -6.38 -1.49
N ARG A 58 4.26 -6.25 -1.66
CA ARG A 58 3.44 -5.37 -0.85
C ARG A 58 3.37 -5.83 0.61
N GLU A 59 3.19 -7.13 0.85
CA GLU A 59 3.26 -7.74 2.18
C GLU A 59 4.65 -7.56 2.83
N ALA A 60 5.72 -7.58 2.03
CA ALA A 60 7.07 -7.27 2.48
C ALA A 60 7.33 -5.75 2.72
N GLY A 61 6.32 -4.90 2.56
CA GLY A 61 6.40 -3.46 2.85
C GLY A 61 6.92 -2.59 1.70
N PHE A 62 6.97 -3.12 0.47
CA PHE A 62 7.33 -2.32 -0.70
C PHE A 62 6.16 -1.46 -1.19
N GLN A 63 6.48 -0.29 -1.75
CA GLN A 63 5.56 0.41 -2.64
C GLN A 63 5.71 -0.15 -4.05
N VAL A 64 4.66 -0.81 -4.53
CA VAL A 64 4.67 -1.54 -5.79
C VAL A 64 3.85 -0.79 -6.84
N SER A 65 4.47 -0.56 -8.00
CA SER A 65 3.79 -0.11 -9.22
C SER A 65 3.78 -1.24 -10.24
N ILE A 66 2.62 -1.51 -10.84
CA ILE A 66 2.46 -2.56 -11.86
C ILE A 66 2.21 -1.90 -13.22
N PHE A 67 2.95 -2.33 -14.24
CA PHE A 67 2.73 -1.90 -15.63
C PHE A 67 2.34 -3.09 -16.48
N GLU A 68 1.16 -3.02 -17.09
CA GLU A 68 0.66 -4.01 -18.04
C GLU A 68 0.55 -3.36 -19.42
N LYS A 69 0.89 -4.13 -20.46
CA LYS A 69 0.78 -3.71 -21.84
C LYS A 69 -0.66 -3.72 -22.32
N GLU A 70 -1.41 -4.75 -21.93
CA GLU A 70 -2.81 -4.94 -22.33
C GLU A 70 -3.76 -4.07 -21.51
N LYS A 71 -5.00 -3.90 -22.00
CA LYS A 71 -6.02 -3.08 -21.31
C LYS A 71 -6.65 -3.77 -20.09
N PHE A 72 -6.28 -5.01 -19.82
CA PHE A 72 -6.85 -5.86 -18.78
C PHE A 72 -5.75 -6.64 -18.07
N THR A 73 -6.02 -7.05 -16.83
CA THR A 73 -5.13 -7.87 -15.99
C THR A 73 -5.49 -9.35 -16.09
N GLY A 74 -4.70 -10.23 -15.47
CA GLY A 74 -4.88 -11.69 -15.46
C GLY A 74 -4.00 -12.41 -16.48
N GLY A 75 -3.53 -11.71 -17.52
CA GLY A 75 -2.66 -12.27 -18.54
C GLY A 75 -3.35 -13.43 -19.27
N ARG A 76 -2.84 -14.65 -19.11
CA ARG A 76 -3.47 -15.85 -19.67
C ARG A 76 -4.71 -16.31 -18.87
N MET A 77 -4.85 -15.90 -17.62
CA MET A 77 -5.99 -16.24 -16.75
C MET A 77 -7.22 -15.36 -17.01
N VAL A 78 -7.45 -14.97 -18.26
CA VAL A 78 -8.60 -14.14 -18.61
C VAL A 78 -9.74 -15.03 -19.14
N GLN A 79 -10.94 -14.80 -18.63
CA GLN A 79 -12.16 -15.32 -19.22
C GLN A 79 -12.69 -14.28 -20.20
N LEU A 80 -12.66 -14.60 -21.49
CA LEU A 80 -13.23 -13.72 -22.50
C LEU A 80 -14.64 -14.19 -22.84
N GLN A 81 -15.60 -13.30 -22.67
CA GLN A 81 -16.97 -13.52 -23.14
C GLN A 81 -17.11 -12.98 -24.55
N MET A 82 -17.31 -13.87 -25.52
CA MET A 82 -17.60 -13.50 -26.91
C MET A 82 -19.07 -13.85 -27.22
N GLY A 83 -19.96 -12.90 -26.96
CA GLY A 83 -21.40 -13.09 -27.12
C GLY A 83 -21.96 -14.10 -26.11
N PRO A 84 -22.78 -15.08 -26.52
CA PRO A 84 -23.30 -16.12 -25.62
C PRO A 84 -22.25 -17.18 -25.26
N LEU A 85 -21.03 -17.10 -25.81
CA LEU A 85 -19.99 -18.11 -25.61
C LEU A 85 -18.90 -17.58 -24.67
N TYR A 86 -18.53 -18.39 -23.69
CA TYR A 86 -17.37 -18.19 -22.85
C TYR A 86 -16.17 -18.93 -23.44
N GLN A 87 -15.05 -18.24 -23.60
CA GLN A 87 -13.79 -18.86 -24.00
C GLN A 87 -12.76 -18.67 -22.89
N PHE A 88 -12.25 -19.78 -22.37
CA PHE A 88 -11.11 -19.79 -21.47
C PHE A 88 -9.82 -19.77 -22.29
N THR A 89 -8.99 -18.75 -22.11
CA THR A 89 -7.72 -18.69 -22.82
C THR A 89 -6.67 -19.54 -22.10
N HIS A 90 -6.51 -20.81 -22.48
CA HIS A 90 -5.38 -21.69 -22.09
C HIS A 90 -5.12 -21.93 -20.57
N ALA A 91 -5.93 -21.38 -19.67
CA ALA A 91 -5.74 -21.40 -18.21
C ALA A 91 -6.27 -22.66 -17.51
N VAL A 92 -7.12 -23.44 -18.18
CA VAL A 92 -7.95 -24.50 -17.55
C VAL A 92 -7.09 -25.56 -16.85
N GLY A 93 -5.92 -25.90 -17.40
CA GLY A 93 -5.03 -26.92 -16.81
C GLY A 93 -4.20 -26.46 -15.61
N VAL A 94 -4.23 -25.17 -15.25
CA VAL A 94 -3.43 -24.65 -14.12
C VAL A 94 -4.17 -24.80 -12.79
N LEU A 95 -5.50 -24.78 -12.81
CA LEU A 95 -6.35 -24.85 -11.61
C LEU A 95 -6.21 -26.20 -10.88
N GLU A 96 -6.09 -27.31 -11.62
CA GLU A 96 -6.11 -28.65 -11.03
C GLU A 96 -4.78 -29.07 -10.37
N ALA A 97 -3.68 -28.36 -10.65
CA ALA A 97 -2.33 -28.80 -10.26
C ALA A 97 -1.68 -27.97 -9.14
N ASN A 98 -2.28 -26.86 -8.68
CA ASN A 98 -1.54 -25.86 -7.92
C ASN A 98 -2.17 -25.49 -6.57
N ARG A 99 -1.67 -26.10 -5.49
CA ARG A 99 -2.18 -25.86 -4.11
C ARG A 99 -1.98 -24.42 -3.62
N GLU A 100 -0.94 -23.74 -4.08
CA GLU A 100 -0.65 -22.37 -3.63
C GLU A 100 -1.73 -21.38 -4.03
N MET A 101 -2.41 -21.64 -5.15
CA MET A 101 -3.50 -20.79 -5.61
C MET A 101 -4.70 -20.81 -4.63
N PHE A 102 -5.02 -21.96 -4.03
CA PHE A 102 -6.08 -22.05 -3.02
C PHE A 102 -5.68 -21.37 -1.70
N SER A 103 -4.39 -21.41 -1.34
CA SER A 103 -3.88 -20.66 -0.18
C SER A 103 -4.02 -19.16 -0.41
N LEU A 104 -3.61 -18.68 -1.59
CA LEU A 104 -3.73 -17.27 -1.94
C LEU A 104 -5.20 -16.83 -2.03
N ALA A 105 -6.09 -17.67 -2.55
CA ALA A 105 -7.53 -17.41 -2.53
C ALA A 105 -8.07 -17.19 -1.12
N ALA A 106 -7.65 -18.01 -0.15
CA ALA A 106 -8.03 -17.86 1.25
C ALA A 106 -7.44 -16.59 1.89
N GLU A 107 -6.18 -16.24 1.57
CA GLU A 107 -5.58 -14.98 2.02
C GLU A 107 -6.29 -13.75 1.46
N LEU A 108 -6.83 -13.86 0.25
CA LEU A 108 -7.61 -12.82 -0.42
C LEU A 108 -9.08 -12.80 0.02
N GLY A 109 -9.57 -13.81 0.74
CA GLY A 109 -10.96 -13.93 1.18
C GLY A 109 -11.95 -14.22 0.05
N ILE A 110 -11.50 -14.91 -1.01
CA ILE A 110 -12.30 -15.24 -2.21
C ILE A 110 -12.49 -16.75 -2.39
N GLU A 111 -12.15 -17.56 -1.38
CA GLU A 111 -12.19 -19.02 -1.42
C GLU A 111 -13.57 -19.61 -1.78
N ASP A 112 -14.65 -18.86 -1.54
CA ASP A 112 -16.03 -19.26 -1.83
C ASP A 112 -16.48 -18.93 -3.27
N GLU A 113 -15.63 -18.29 -4.09
CA GLU A 113 -15.97 -17.88 -5.46
C GLU A 113 -15.63 -18.93 -6.54
N PHE A 114 -15.09 -20.09 -6.16
CA PHE A 114 -14.63 -21.14 -7.08
C PHE A 114 -15.45 -22.44 -7.00
#